data_AF-A0A951DJ80-F1
#
_entry.id   AF-A0A951DJ80-F1
#
_cell.length_a   1.000
_cell.length_b   1.000
_cell.length_c   1.000
_cell.angle_alpha   90.00
_cell.angle_beta   90.00
_cell.angle_gamma   90.00
#
_symmetry.space_group_name_H-M   'P 1'
#
loop_
_entity.id
_entity.type
_entity.pdbx_description
1 polymer ?
#
loop_
_entity_poly.entity_id
_entity_poly.type
_entity_poly.pdbx_seq_one_letter_code
_entity_poly.pdbx_strand_id
1 'polypeptide(L)'
;MSDSLQFGRAEFAQAAPERVVCAACQQPVIQSYYEIAGRVFCATCRGAFDAPREGSGLVRFVRATVAGLGAAIAGAAVWYGVRVLVELELALIAIGIAVAVGKAVRWGSRGVGGPLYQLLAVALTYTGIAFNYLPDLLKTFLGATTTNAPRVLLVPIAIAYSYALPFLMGPENFLGWIIIAIGLWQAWKSNARVKLTINGPYSVAPSAPMLVPALDQVPANV
;
A
#
# COMPACT_ATOMS: atom_id res chain seq x y z
N MET A 1 -42.13 -37.14 -42.62
CA MET A 1 -41.43 -35.86 -42.91
C MET A 1 -42.54 -34.88 -43.25
N SER A 2 -43.04 -34.06 -42.32
CA SER A 2 -42.31 -33.02 -41.60
C SER A 2 -43.01 -32.67 -40.27
N ASP A 3 -42.28 -32.81 -39.17
CA ASP A 3 -42.62 -32.21 -37.88
C ASP A 3 -42.70 -30.68 -38.04
N SER A 4 -43.77 -30.08 -37.52
CA SER A 4 -43.98 -28.64 -37.51
C SER A 4 -43.04 -27.99 -36.51
N LEU A 5 -41.96 -27.38 -37.02
CA LEU A 5 -41.05 -26.55 -36.23
C LEU A 5 -41.83 -25.37 -35.64
N GLN A 6 -42.09 -25.40 -34.33
CA GLN A 6 -42.79 -24.36 -33.58
C GLN A 6 -41.87 -23.16 -33.32
N PHE A 7 -41.74 -22.27 -34.30
CA PHE A 7 -40.96 -21.02 -34.18
C PHE A 7 -41.65 -19.92 -33.35
N GLY A 8 -42.84 -20.17 -32.81
CA GLY A 8 -43.64 -19.19 -32.07
C GLY A 8 -43.26 -19.01 -30.59
N ARG A 9 -42.32 -19.83 -30.06
CA ARG A 9 -41.89 -19.77 -28.66
C ARG A 9 -40.38 -19.80 -28.60
N ALA A 10 -39.77 -18.72 -28.14
CA ALA A 10 -38.36 -18.74 -27.75
C ALA A 10 -38.25 -19.57 -26.47
N GLU A 11 -37.92 -20.84 -26.61
CA GLU A 11 -37.48 -21.67 -25.50
C GLU A 11 -36.07 -21.22 -25.16
N PHE A 12 -35.98 -20.18 -24.33
CA PHE A 12 -34.71 -19.84 -23.70
C PHE A 12 -34.35 -21.06 -22.87
N ALA A 13 -33.36 -21.83 -23.34
CA ALA A 13 -32.65 -22.75 -22.48
C ALA A 13 -32.38 -21.96 -21.20
N GLN A 14 -33.00 -22.37 -20.10
CA GLN A 14 -32.76 -21.81 -18.79
C GLN A 14 -31.32 -22.19 -18.48
N ALA A 15 -30.39 -21.42 -19.02
CA ALA A 15 -29.05 -21.32 -18.52
C ALA A 15 -29.27 -20.97 -17.06
N ALA A 16 -29.11 -21.98 -16.19
CA ALA A 16 -29.22 -21.79 -14.76
C ALA A 16 -28.47 -20.51 -14.45
N PRO A 17 -29.08 -19.54 -13.73
CA PRO A 17 -28.42 -18.27 -13.47
C PRO A 17 -27.04 -18.64 -12.94
N GLU A 18 -26.00 -18.25 -13.68
CA GLU A 18 -24.63 -18.55 -13.30
C GLU A 18 -24.49 -17.98 -11.91
N ARG A 19 -24.51 -18.86 -10.89
CA ARG A 19 -24.78 -18.42 -9.52
C ARG A 19 -23.54 -17.66 -9.12
N VAL A 20 -23.65 -16.34 -9.10
CA VAL A 20 -22.57 -15.49 -8.63
C VAL A 20 -22.45 -15.71 -7.13
N VAL A 21 -21.39 -16.42 -6.72
CA VAL A 21 -21.13 -16.77 -5.32
C VAL A 21 -20.24 -15.69 -4.70
N CYS A 22 -20.57 -15.29 -3.47
CA CYS A 22 -19.74 -14.38 -2.69
C CYS A 22 -18.41 -15.06 -2.31
N ALA A 23 -17.27 -14.45 -2.65
CA ALA A 23 -15.94 -14.99 -2.35
C ALA A 23 -15.66 -15.11 -0.83
N ALA A 24 -16.33 -14.31 0.01
CA ALA A 24 -16.14 -14.33 1.45
C ALA A 24 -17.02 -15.37 2.17
N CYS A 25 -18.34 -15.29 2.04
CA CYS A 25 -19.28 -16.16 2.77
C CYS A 25 -19.70 -17.41 1.98
N GLN A 26 -19.28 -17.55 0.72
CA GLN A 26 -19.65 -18.65 -0.17
C GLN A 26 -21.17 -18.83 -0.37
N GLN A 27 -21.97 -17.81 -0.04
CA GLN A 27 -23.41 -17.80 -0.27
C GLN A 27 -23.74 -17.27 -1.67
N PRO A 28 -24.82 -17.75 -2.31
CA PRO A 28 -25.29 -17.22 -3.58
C PRO A 28 -25.79 -15.77 -3.40
N VAL A 29 -25.34 -14.86 -4.28
CA VAL A 29 -25.76 -13.45 -4.26
C VAL A 29 -27.07 -13.30 -5.05
N ILE A 30 -28.11 -12.78 -4.41
CA ILE A 30 -29.49 -12.79 -4.94
C ILE A 30 -29.99 -11.41 -5.40
N GLN A 31 -29.42 -10.32 -4.87
CA GLN A 31 -29.90 -8.95 -5.13
C GLN A 31 -28.83 -8.09 -5.81
N SER A 32 -27.79 -7.71 -5.06
CA SER A 32 -26.70 -6.88 -5.53
C SER A 32 -25.35 -7.47 -5.17
N TYR A 33 -24.42 -7.37 -6.11
CA TYR A 33 -23.05 -7.80 -5.95
C TYR A 33 -22.09 -6.63 -6.15
N TYR A 34 -20.95 -6.71 -5.45
CA TYR A 34 -19.87 -5.74 -5.49
C TYR A 34 -18.60 -6.45 -5.95
N GLU A 35 -17.83 -5.82 -6.83
CA GLU A 35 -16.55 -6.36 -7.27
C GLU A 35 -15.41 -5.59 -6.60
N ILE A 36 -14.53 -6.32 -5.93
CA ILE A 36 -13.33 -5.78 -5.28
C ILE A 36 -12.13 -6.56 -5.81
N ALA A 37 -11.28 -5.90 -6.59
CA ALA A 37 -10.08 -6.50 -7.19
C ALA A 37 -10.34 -7.82 -7.95
N GLY A 38 -11.41 -7.88 -8.76
CA GLY A 38 -11.75 -9.06 -9.57
C GLY A 38 -12.51 -10.17 -8.83
N ARG A 39 -12.89 -9.95 -7.57
CA ARG A 39 -13.67 -10.92 -6.76
C ARG A 39 -15.02 -10.35 -6.37
N VAL A 40 -16.05 -11.19 -6.37
CA VAL A 40 -17.42 -10.79 -6.07
C VAL A 40 -17.75 -10.93 -4.58
N PHE A 41 -18.40 -9.92 -4.01
CA PHE A 41 -18.85 -9.87 -2.61
C PHE A 41 -20.32 -9.45 -2.51
N CYS A 42 -21.05 -10.02 -1.55
CA CYS A 42 -22.42 -9.60 -1.23
C CYS A 42 -22.44 -8.30 -0.39
N ALA A 43 -23.59 -7.63 -0.31
CA ALA A 43 -23.77 -6.39 0.46
C ALA A 43 -23.35 -6.52 1.95
N THR A 44 -23.64 -7.66 2.58
CA THR A 44 -23.29 -7.92 3.99
C THR A 44 -21.77 -8.06 4.18
N CYS A 45 -21.11 -8.85 3.34
CA CYS A 45 -19.65 -9.01 3.40
C CYS A 45 -18.94 -7.70 3.04
N ARG A 46 -19.50 -6.89 2.13
CA ARG A 46 -19.01 -5.53 1.85
C ARG A 46 -19.09 -4.63 3.08
N GLY A 47 -20.21 -4.63 3.81
CA GLY A 47 -20.37 -3.84 5.03
C GLY A 47 -19.36 -4.20 6.14
N ALA A 48 -18.93 -5.46 6.21
CA ALA A 48 -17.89 -5.89 7.14
C ALA A 48 -16.51 -5.28 6.87
N PHE A 49 -16.21 -4.85 5.63
CA PHE A 49 -14.96 -4.14 5.31
C PHE A 49 -14.99 -2.67 5.70
N ASP A 50 -16.19 -2.07 5.80
CA ASP A 50 -16.39 -0.68 6.22
C ASP A 50 -16.45 -0.52 7.75
N ALA A 51 -16.53 -1.64 8.49
CA ALA A 51 -16.45 -1.63 9.95
C ALA A 51 -15.13 -0.97 10.40
N PRO A 52 -15.17 0.02 11.31
CA PRO A 52 -13.97 0.66 11.83
C PRO A 52 -13.03 -0.39 12.39
N ARG A 53 -11.84 -0.55 11.79
CA ARG A 53 -10.83 -1.47 12.32
C ARG A 53 -10.55 -1.12 13.78
N GLU A 54 -10.65 -2.08 14.68
CA GLU A 54 -10.48 -1.87 16.12
C GLU A 54 -9.08 -1.33 16.50
N GLY A 55 -9.05 -0.40 17.45
CA GLY A 55 -7.84 0.16 18.05
C GLY A 55 -7.55 1.63 17.71
N SER A 56 -6.91 2.34 18.63
CA SER A 56 -6.60 3.78 18.48
C SER A 56 -5.57 4.04 17.39
N GLY A 57 -5.75 5.14 16.65
CA GLY A 57 -4.81 5.58 15.61
C GLY A 57 -3.40 5.85 16.17
N LEU A 58 -3.31 6.35 17.40
CA LEU A 58 -2.05 6.61 18.09
C LEU A 58 -1.24 5.34 18.33
N VAL A 59 -1.86 4.26 18.82
CA VAL A 59 -1.16 2.99 19.06
C VAL A 59 -0.58 2.43 17.76
N ARG A 60 -1.31 2.55 16.65
CA ARG A 60 -0.82 2.13 15.33
C ARG A 60 0.36 2.98 14.87
N PHE A 61 0.31 4.29 15.11
CA PHE A 61 1.40 5.20 14.77
C PHE A 61 2.67 4.89 15.56
N VAL A 62 2.57 4.80 16.89
CA VAL A 62 3.72 4.46 17.76
C VAL A 62 4.34 3.13 17.34
N ARG A 63 3.51 2.10 17.12
CA ARG A 63 3.98 0.79 16.69
C ARG A 63 4.67 0.83 15.33
N ALA A 64 4.16 1.63 14.38
CA ALA A 64 4.78 1.85 13.08
C ALA A 64 6.15 2.55 13.19
N THR A 65 6.25 3.57 14.05
CA THR A 65 7.51 4.29 14.30
C THR A 65 8.56 3.36 14.92
N VAL A 66 8.18 2.59 15.95
CA VAL A 66 9.11 1.63 16.61
C VAL A 66 9.55 0.54 15.63
N ALA A 67 8.63 -0.03 14.85
CA ALA A 67 8.99 -1.04 13.85
C ALA A 67 9.92 -0.47 12.77
N GLY A 68 9.64 0.73 12.27
CA GLY A 68 10.48 1.42 11.28
C GLY A 68 11.88 1.75 11.81
N LEU A 69 11.98 2.26 13.04
CA LEU A 69 13.26 2.51 13.71
C LEU A 69 14.05 1.22 13.92
N GLY A 70 13.41 0.14 14.37
CA GLY A 70 14.05 -1.16 14.53
C GLY A 70 14.62 -1.69 13.22
N ALA A 71 13.88 -1.55 12.11
CA ALA A 71 14.37 -1.91 10.79
C ALA A 71 15.53 -1.02 10.32
N ALA A 72 15.51 0.28 10.63
CA ALA A 72 16.59 1.19 10.27
C ALA A 72 17.89 0.87 11.02
N ILE A 73 17.80 0.57 12.32
CA ILE A 73 18.95 0.15 13.15
C ILE A 73 19.52 -1.18 12.65
N ALA A 74 18.65 -2.16 12.37
CA ALA A 74 19.08 -3.44 11.80
C ALA A 74 19.75 -3.25 10.43
N GLY A 75 19.18 -2.39 9.58
CA GLY A 75 19.78 -2.03 8.29
C GLY A 75 21.15 -1.39 8.42
N ALA A 76 21.34 -0.49 9.39
CA ALA A 76 22.63 0.14 9.68
C ALA A 76 23.69 -0.90 10.13
N ALA A 77 23.30 -1.87 10.96
CA ALA A 77 24.18 -2.97 11.37
C ALA A 77 24.60 -3.84 10.17
N VAL A 78 23.67 -4.18 9.28
CA VAL A 78 23.96 -4.91 8.03
C VAL A 78 24.90 -4.11 7.14
N TRP A 79 24.64 -2.81 6.96
CA TRP A 79 25.48 -1.92 6.16
C TRP A 79 26.91 -1.86 6.70
N TYR A 80 27.08 -1.71 8.03
CA TYR A 80 28.39 -1.69 8.66
C TYR A 80 29.14 -3.01 8.46
N GLY A 81 28.46 -4.15 8.65
CA GLY A 81 29.07 -5.47 8.46
C GLY A 81 29.54 -5.71 7.02
N VAL A 82 28.73 -5.33 6.03
CA VAL A 82 29.12 -5.48 4.61
C VAL A 82 30.28 -4.54 4.26
N ARG A 83 30.26 -3.29 4.75
CA ARG A 83 31.30 -2.29 4.45
C ARG A 83 32.70 -2.70 4.93
N VAL A 84 32.80 -3.59 5.90
CA VAL A 84 34.08 -4.14 6.41
C VAL A 84 34.56 -5.36 5.61
N LEU A 85 33.64 -6.07 4.93
CA LEU A 85 33.92 -7.36 4.30
C LEU A 85 33.98 -7.30 2.77
N VAL A 86 33.24 -6.39 2.14
CA VAL A 86 33.07 -6.37 0.69
C VAL A 86 33.00 -4.92 0.20
N GLU A 87 33.88 -4.53 -0.72
CA GLU A 87 33.88 -3.22 -1.41
C GLU A 87 32.76 -3.13 -2.49
N LEU A 88 31.66 -3.87 -2.28
CA LEU A 88 30.60 -4.05 -3.27
C LEU A 88 29.74 -2.78 -3.44
N GLU A 89 29.06 -2.69 -4.58
CA GLU A 89 28.14 -1.62 -4.95
C GLU A 89 27.09 -1.32 -3.86
N LEU A 90 27.38 -0.31 -3.04
CA LEU A 90 26.58 0.13 -1.88
C LEU A 90 25.14 0.54 -2.23
N ALA A 91 24.87 0.78 -3.52
CA ALA A 91 23.60 1.24 -4.04
C ALA A 91 22.46 0.24 -3.80
N LEU A 92 22.68 -1.06 -4.05
CA LEU A 92 21.63 -2.08 -3.93
C LEU A 92 21.23 -2.32 -2.47
N ILE A 93 22.20 -2.30 -1.56
CA ILE A 93 21.96 -2.49 -0.13
C ILE A 93 21.14 -1.33 0.43
N ALA A 94 21.46 -0.09 0.05
CA ALA A 94 20.70 1.09 0.46
C ALA A 94 19.22 1.00 0.03
N ILE A 95 18.96 0.53 -1.20
CA ILE A 95 17.61 0.30 -1.71
C ILE A 95 16.90 -0.79 -0.89
N GLY A 96 17.58 -1.91 -0.62
CA GLY A 96 17.04 -3.01 0.17
C GLY A 96 16.63 -2.56 1.58
N ILE A 97 17.47 -1.77 2.24
CA ILE A 97 17.19 -1.21 3.57
C ILE A 97 16.00 -0.25 3.50
N ALA A 98 15.93 0.65 2.52
CA ALA A 98 14.79 1.57 2.35
C ALA A 98 13.46 0.82 2.19
N VAL A 99 13.45 -0.26 1.41
CA VAL A 99 12.27 -1.12 1.26
C VAL A 99 11.93 -1.84 2.57
N ALA A 100 12.93 -2.35 3.29
CA ALA A 100 12.73 -3.02 4.57
C ALA A 100 12.12 -2.07 5.62
N VAL A 101 12.64 -0.84 5.73
CA VAL A 101 12.09 0.21 6.62
C VAL A 101 10.65 0.54 6.23
N GLY A 102 10.37 0.76 4.94
CA GLY A 102 9.03 1.04 4.46
C GLY A 102 8.02 -0.08 4.77
N LYS A 103 8.43 -1.35 4.57
CA LYS A 103 7.63 -2.54 4.91
C LYS A 103 7.42 -2.68 6.42
N ALA A 104 8.43 -2.38 7.24
CA ALA A 104 8.32 -2.41 8.69
C ALA A 104 7.31 -1.37 9.22
N VAL A 105 7.33 -0.15 8.67
CA VAL A 105 6.33 0.88 8.98
C VAL A 105 4.92 0.41 8.63
N ARG A 106 4.73 -0.18 7.44
CA ARG A 106 3.44 -0.72 6.99
C ARG A 106 2.94 -1.88 7.86
N TRP A 107 3.85 -2.75 8.27
CA TRP A 107 3.53 -3.86 9.18
C TRP A 107 3.13 -3.32 10.57
N GLY A 108 3.87 -2.35 11.08
CA GLY A 108 3.55 -1.68 12.35
C GLY A 108 2.20 -0.96 12.31
N SER A 109 1.80 -0.38 11.17
CA SER A 109 0.49 0.28 10.99
C SER A 109 -0.69 -0.67 10.75
N ARG A 110 -0.49 -2.01 10.82
CA ARG A 110 -1.50 -3.04 10.49
C ARG A 110 -2.01 -2.95 9.05
N GLY A 111 -1.14 -2.55 8.11
CA GLY A 111 -1.50 -2.41 6.70
C GLY A 111 -2.37 -1.18 6.40
N VAL A 112 -2.57 -0.28 7.37
CA VAL A 112 -3.22 1.01 7.15
C VAL A 112 -2.20 1.94 6.49
N GLY A 113 -2.44 2.25 5.21
CA GLY A 113 -1.66 3.26 4.49
C GLY A 113 -2.22 4.68 4.68
N GLY A 114 -1.47 5.68 4.23
CA GLY A 114 -1.90 7.08 4.27
C GLY A 114 -0.74 8.05 4.17
N PRO A 115 -1.01 9.33 3.88
CA PRO A 115 0.04 10.34 3.70
C PRO A 115 0.93 10.47 4.94
N LEU A 116 0.37 10.34 6.14
CA LEU A 116 1.14 10.35 7.39
C LEU A 116 2.16 9.20 7.46
N TYR A 117 1.76 7.98 7.12
CA TYR A 117 2.66 6.82 7.13
C TYR A 117 3.67 6.85 5.98
N GLN A 118 3.30 7.44 4.84
CA GLN A 118 4.22 7.69 3.73
C GLN A 118 5.31 8.69 4.13
N LEU A 119 4.93 9.82 4.73
CA LEU A 119 5.87 10.81 5.26
C LEU A 119 6.74 10.21 6.37
N LEU A 120 6.16 9.44 7.29
CA LEU A 120 6.92 8.75 8.33
C LEU A 120 8.00 7.82 7.74
N ALA A 121 7.64 7.00 6.75
CA ALA A 121 8.58 6.09 6.11
C ALA A 121 9.69 6.85 5.36
N VAL A 122 9.36 7.94 4.65
CA VAL A 122 10.34 8.80 3.99
C VAL A 122 11.25 9.48 5.01
N ALA A 123 10.70 10.02 6.09
CA ALA A 123 11.46 10.66 7.15
C ALA A 123 12.46 9.69 7.80
N LEU A 124 12.00 8.49 8.20
CA LEU A 124 12.87 7.46 8.78
C LEU A 124 13.97 7.01 7.82
N THR A 125 13.65 6.86 6.54
CA THR A 125 14.63 6.45 5.51
C THR A 125 15.66 7.56 5.28
N TYR A 126 15.21 8.80 5.15
CA TYR A 126 16.08 9.96 4.96
C TYR A 126 16.98 10.21 6.17
N THR A 127 16.43 10.10 7.38
CA THR A 127 17.20 10.12 8.62
C THR A 127 18.26 9.02 8.61
N GLY A 128 17.93 7.77 8.27
CA GLY A 128 18.91 6.70 8.16
C GLY A 128 20.07 7.02 7.20
N ILE A 129 19.76 7.61 6.05
CA ILE A 129 20.77 8.05 5.06
C ILE A 129 21.65 9.17 5.64
N ALA A 130 21.05 10.22 6.20
CA ALA A 130 21.78 11.36 6.77
C ALA A 130 22.71 10.93 7.93
N PHE A 131 22.27 10.00 8.76
CA PHE A 131 23.04 9.49 9.89
C PHE A 131 24.31 8.75 9.47
N ASN A 132 24.38 8.24 8.23
CA ASN A 132 25.58 7.59 7.73
C ASN A 132 26.81 8.51 7.69
N TYR A 133 26.60 9.81 7.49
CA TYR A 133 27.66 10.83 7.44
C TYR A 133 28.06 11.36 8.82
N LEU A 134 27.28 11.03 9.86
CA LEU A 134 27.44 11.61 11.19
C LEU A 134 28.76 11.20 11.88
N PRO A 135 29.25 9.95 11.82
CA PRO A 135 30.50 9.56 12.49
C PRO A 135 31.72 10.33 11.98
N ASP A 136 31.80 10.53 10.66
CA ASP A 136 32.92 11.22 10.02
C ASP A 136 32.88 12.72 10.31
N LEU A 137 31.68 13.33 10.30
CA LEU A 137 31.50 14.71 10.73
C LEU A 137 31.86 14.90 12.20
N LEU A 138 31.40 14.03 13.11
CA LEU A 138 31.74 14.14 14.54
C LEU A 138 33.24 14.04 14.77
N LYS A 139 33.95 13.13 14.09
CA LYS A 139 35.43 13.08 14.16
C LYS A 139 36.07 14.37 13.65
N THR A 140 35.55 14.94 12.57
CA THR A 140 36.07 16.16 11.96
C THR A 140 35.87 17.37 12.89
N PHE A 141 34.65 17.58 13.39
CA PHE A 141 34.34 18.71 14.27
C PHE A 141 34.92 18.56 15.68
N LEU A 142 34.90 17.35 16.27
CA LEU A 142 35.45 17.12 17.62
C LEU A 142 36.98 17.00 17.62
N GLY A 143 37.57 16.57 16.50
CA GLY A 143 39.03 16.51 16.29
C GLY A 143 39.65 17.85 15.88
N ALA A 144 38.83 18.84 15.51
CA ALA A 144 39.27 20.20 15.22
C ALA A 144 39.71 20.93 16.51
N THR A 145 40.96 20.71 16.93
CA THR A 145 41.59 21.32 18.11
C THR A 145 41.82 22.83 18.03
N THR A 146 41.49 23.47 16.90
CA THR A 146 41.76 24.89 16.64
C THR A 146 40.56 25.82 16.88
N THR A 147 39.38 25.30 17.21
CA THR A 147 38.18 26.12 17.42
C THR A 147 37.89 26.30 18.92
N ASN A 148 37.76 27.56 19.37
CA ASN A 148 37.32 27.89 20.74
C ASN A 148 35.81 27.66 20.96
N ALA A 149 35.13 27.02 20.01
CA ALA A 149 33.70 26.76 20.08
C ALA A 149 33.43 25.67 21.12
N PRO A 150 32.48 25.88 22.06
CA PRO A 150 32.11 24.84 23.01
C PRO A 150 31.58 23.61 22.26
N ARG A 151 32.05 22.41 22.65
CA ARG A 151 31.68 21.13 22.00
C ARG A 151 30.16 20.91 21.91
N VAL A 152 29.39 21.50 22.81
CA VAL A 152 27.92 21.47 22.83
C VAL A 152 27.31 22.14 21.59
N LEU A 153 27.98 23.13 21.00
CA LEU A 153 27.54 23.76 19.74
C LEU A 153 27.99 22.96 18.50
N LEU A 154 29.08 22.19 18.58
CA LEU A 154 29.61 21.43 17.45
C LEU A 154 28.73 20.23 17.07
N VAL A 155 28.12 19.55 18.05
CA VAL A 155 27.24 18.40 17.81
C VAL A 155 25.98 18.74 16.99
N PRO A 156 25.17 19.75 17.35
CA PRO A 156 24.00 20.12 16.54
C PRO A 156 24.40 20.65 15.16
N ILE A 157 25.55 21.33 15.04
CA ILE A 157 26.10 21.75 13.74
C ILE A 157 26.45 20.51 12.89
N ALA A 158 27.13 19.52 13.45
CA ALA A 158 27.44 18.27 12.75
C ALA A 158 26.18 17.54 12.30
N ILE A 159 25.12 17.50 13.13
CA ILE A 159 23.83 16.92 12.74
C ILE A 159 23.21 17.71 11.58
N ALA A 160 23.16 19.04 11.68
CA ALA A 160 22.60 19.89 10.62
C ALA A 160 23.35 19.69 9.29
N TYR A 161 24.68 19.63 9.33
CA TYR A 161 25.50 19.32 8.15
C TYR A 161 25.27 17.91 7.62
N SER A 162 25.07 16.91 8.48
CA SER A 162 24.77 15.52 8.07
C SER A 162 23.53 15.41 7.18
N TYR A 163 22.51 16.23 7.44
CA TYR A 163 21.32 16.31 6.58
C TYR A 163 21.55 17.11 5.29
N ALA A 164 22.45 18.08 5.29
CA ALA A 164 22.73 18.90 4.10
C ALA A 164 23.74 18.23 3.14
N LEU A 165 24.69 17.47 3.68
CA LEU A 165 25.80 16.86 2.94
C LEU A 165 25.38 16.08 1.68
N PRO A 166 24.34 15.24 1.70
CA PRO A 166 23.93 14.50 0.51
C PRO A 166 23.72 15.41 -0.70
N PHE A 167 23.24 16.63 -0.47
CA PHE A 167 22.95 17.62 -1.52
C PHE A 167 24.12 18.59 -1.77
N LEU A 168 25.02 18.78 -0.80
CA LEU A 168 26.16 19.69 -0.91
C LEU A 168 27.38 19.07 -1.61
N MET A 169 27.42 17.75 -1.82
CA MET A 169 28.55 17.04 -2.44
C MET A 169 28.75 17.31 -3.95
N GLY A 170 28.02 18.27 -4.55
CA GLY A 170 28.23 18.70 -5.94
C GLY A 170 27.67 17.75 -7.00
N PRO A 171 27.80 18.11 -8.30
CA PRO A 171 27.25 17.35 -9.42
C PRO A 171 27.91 15.99 -9.65
N GLU A 172 29.14 15.77 -9.15
CA GLU A 172 29.78 14.44 -9.15
C GLU A 172 28.98 13.40 -8.35
N ASN A 173 28.13 13.84 -7.41
CA ASN A 173 27.29 12.95 -6.62
C ASN A 173 25.88 12.71 -7.22
N PHE A 174 25.74 12.93 -8.53
CA PHE A 174 24.48 12.74 -9.26
C PHE A 174 23.89 11.33 -9.06
N LEU A 175 24.75 10.30 -9.06
CA LEU A 175 24.32 8.93 -8.79
C LEU A 175 23.76 8.78 -7.37
N GLY A 176 24.37 9.42 -6.38
CA GLY A 176 23.91 9.43 -4.99
C GLY A 176 22.50 10.05 -4.87
N TRP A 177 22.24 11.14 -5.57
CA TRP A 177 20.91 11.76 -5.59
C TRP A 177 19.85 10.85 -6.20
N ILE A 178 20.17 10.13 -7.28
CA ILE A 178 19.28 9.15 -7.88
C ILE A 178 18.98 8.02 -6.88
N ILE A 179 19.99 7.48 -6.20
CA ILE A 179 19.81 6.41 -5.22
C ILE A 179 18.91 6.88 -4.06
N ILE A 180 19.16 8.09 -3.54
CA ILE A 180 18.32 8.69 -2.49
C ILE A 180 16.88 8.84 -3.01
N ALA A 181 16.69 9.41 -4.20
CA ALA A 181 15.37 9.59 -4.79
C ALA A 181 14.63 8.25 -4.94
N ILE A 182 15.31 7.23 -5.45
CA ILE A 182 14.77 5.87 -5.61
C ILE A 182 14.43 5.24 -4.26
N GLY A 183 15.28 5.37 -3.25
CA GLY A 183 15.04 4.86 -1.90
C GLY A 183 13.84 5.52 -1.23
N LEU A 184 13.77 6.86 -1.28
CA LEU A 184 12.65 7.62 -0.73
C LEU A 184 11.34 7.32 -1.48
N TRP A 185 11.38 7.21 -2.80
CA TRP A 185 10.22 6.86 -3.60
C TRP A 185 9.70 5.45 -3.27
N GLN A 186 10.58 4.47 -3.06
CA GLN A 186 10.19 3.13 -2.65
C GLN A 186 9.59 3.10 -1.24
N ALA A 187 10.19 3.82 -0.29
CA ALA A 187 9.64 3.96 1.06
C ALA A 187 8.24 4.61 1.02
N TRP A 188 8.06 5.66 0.22
CA TRP A 188 6.78 6.33 0.01
C TRP A 188 5.72 5.42 -0.61
N LYS A 189 6.04 4.76 -1.71
CA LYS A 189 5.12 3.86 -2.43
C LYS A 189 4.69 2.69 -1.56
N SER A 190 5.59 2.16 -0.74
CA SER A 190 5.30 1.03 0.14
C SER A 190 4.17 1.33 1.13
N ASN A 191 3.95 2.58 1.54
CA ASN A 191 2.94 2.97 2.53
C ASN A 191 1.68 3.62 1.90
N ALA A 192 1.53 3.54 0.57
CA ALA A 192 0.36 4.05 -0.12
C ALA A 192 -0.93 3.33 0.29
N ARG A 193 -2.03 4.09 0.40
CA ARG A 193 -3.37 3.52 0.65
C ARG A 193 -3.75 2.59 -0.49
N VAL A 194 -4.14 1.36 -0.14
CA VAL A 194 -4.81 0.48 -1.09
C VAL A 194 -6.20 1.05 -1.32
N LYS A 195 -6.41 1.69 -2.47
CA LYS A 195 -7.75 2.03 -2.94
C LYS A 195 -8.37 0.72 -3.40
N LEU A 196 -9.24 0.14 -2.56
CA LEU A 196 -10.12 -0.92 -3.02
C LEU A 196 -11.16 -0.24 -3.89
N THR A 197 -10.97 -0.30 -5.21
CA THR A 197 -12.01 0.13 -6.15
C THR A 197 -13.16 -0.85 -6.00
N ILE A 198 -14.20 -0.41 -5.29
CA ILE A 198 -15.42 -1.17 -5.13
C ILE A 198 -16.28 -0.79 -6.33
N ASN A 199 -16.39 -1.71 -7.29
CA ASN A 199 -17.29 -1.53 -8.42
C ASN A 199 -18.67 -2.09 -8.04
N GLY A 200 -19.74 -1.38 -8.42
CA GLY A 200 -21.13 -1.73 -8.10
C GLY A 200 -21.87 -0.57 -7.41
N PRO A 201 -23.14 -0.76 -7.00
CA PRO A 201 -23.85 -2.04 -6.95
C PRO A 201 -24.26 -2.53 -8.34
N TYR A 202 -23.89 -3.76 -8.67
CA TYR A 202 -24.42 -4.45 -9.84
C TYR A 202 -25.58 -5.34 -9.42
N SER A 203 -26.70 -5.26 -10.14
CA SER A 203 -27.87 -6.08 -9.85
C SER A 203 -27.70 -7.47 -10.46
N VAL A 204 -27.97 -8.50 -9.66
CA VAL A 204 -28.22 -9.84 -10.18
C VAL A 204 -29.65 -9.77 -10.73
N ALA A 205 -29.82 -9.73 -12.04
CA ALA A 205 -31.14 -9.46 -12.65
C ALA A 205 -32.24 -10.37 -12.04
N PRO A 206 -33.31 -9.81 -11.44
CA PRO A 206 -34.45 -10.63 -11.02
C PRO A 206 -35.43 -10.85 -12.17
N SER A 207 -35.68 -12.13 -12.46
CA SER A 207 -36.87 -12.74 -13.05
C SER A 207 -37.34 -12.31 -14.44
N ALA A 208 -37.61 -13.32 -15.27
CA ALA A 208 -38.36 -13.26 -16.51
C ALA A 208 -39.52 -12.23 -16.45
N PRO A 209 -39.83 -11.54 -17.56
CA PRO A 209 -40.94 -10.60 -17.60
C PRO A 209 -42.20 -11.27 -17.05
N MET A 210 -42.85 -10.62 -16.08
CA MET A 210 -44.19 -11.00 -15.63
C MET A 210 -45.08 -11.05 -16.88
N LEU A 211 -45.40 -12.26 -17.31
CA LEU A 211 -46.46 -12.50 -18.29
C LEU A 211 -47.75 -11.98 -17.66
N VAL A 212 -48.14 -10.77 -18.05
CA VAL A 212 -49.51 -10.28 -17.86
C VAL A 212 -50.39 -11.29 -18.60
N PRO A 213 -51.31 -12.00 -17.93
CA PRO A 213 -52.24 -12.88 -18.63
C PRO A 213 -53.02 -12.01 -19.62
N ALA A 214 -52.97 -12.37 -20.90
CA ALA A 214 -53.76 -11.71 -21.92
C ALA A 214 -55.24 -11.80 -21.53
N LEU A 215 -55.83 -10.65 -21.18
CA LEU A 215 -57.27 -10.48 -21.10
C LEU A 215 -57.82 -10.47 -22.53
N ASP A 216 -57.83 -11.61 -23.19
CA ASP A 216 -58.49 -11.77 -24.49
C ASP A 216 -58.91 -13.22 -24.62
N GLN A 217 -60.05 -13.59 -24.00
CA GLN A 217 -61.02 -14.59 -24.47
C GLN A 217 -62.36 -14.41 -23.72
N VAL A 218 -63.13 -13.39 -24.07
CA VAL A 218 -64.59 -13.40 -23.85
C VAL A 218 -65.23 -13.62 -25.23
N PRO A 219 -65.75 -14.82 -25.54
CA PRO A 219 -66.48 -15.03 -26.78
C PRO A 219 -67.82 -14.29 -26.73
N ALA A 220 -68.01 -13.35 -27.65
CA ALA A 220 -69.30 -12.72 -27.90
C ALA A 220 -70.24 -13.74 -28.57
N ASN A 221 -71.03 -14.43 -27.76
CA ASN A 221 -72.23 -15.14 -28.21
C ASN A 221 -73.43 -14.54 -27.46
N VAL A 222 -74.15 -13.63 -28.12
CA VAL A 222 -75.64 -13.51 -28.18
C VAL A 222 -75.97 -12.74 -29.45
#